data_AF-A0A0L0P4J1-F1
#
_entry.id   AF-A0A0L0P4J1-F1
#
_cell.length_a   1.000
_cell.length_b   1.000
_cell.length_c   1.000
_cell.angle_alpha   90.00
_cell.angle_beta   90.00
_cell.angle_gamma   90.00
#
_symmetry.space_group_name_H-M   'P 1'
#
loop_
_entity.id
_entity.type
_entity.pdbx_description
1 polymer ?
#
loop_
_entity_poly.entity_id
_entity_poly.type
_entity_poly.pdbx_seq_one_letter_code
_entity_poly.pdbx_strand_id
1 'polypeptide(L)'
;MDSANIVGSCVIRIEHFDDLLSKMNGLMNDEVKEVNELHLNTLIIENISTFYWTLRSLSHRNLSYSKLRDLVDTVKEWYKCNVIVTTWDSEFEKGYNLKRANENPQKLGELTFIPAEFYQKFDHIVAVGQKSYRYIQEAWHECT
;
A
#
# COMPACT_ATOMS: atom_id res chain seq x y z
N MET A 1 6.21 -0.30 -19.98
CA MET A 1 6.48 0.75 -18.98
C MET A 1 7.91 0.55 -18.54
N ASP A 2 8.78 1.47 -18.95
CA ASP A 2 10.19 1.44 -18.60
C ASP A 2 10.33 1.92 -17.15
N SER A 3 10.76 1.03 -16.27
CA SER A 3 11.11 1.38 -14.89
C SER A 3 12.24 2.39 -14.94
N ALA A 4 12.05 3.57 -14.35
CA ALA A 4 13.13 4.54 -14.16
C ALA A 4 14.29 3.83 -13.46
N ASN A 5 15.42 3.71 -14.13
CA ASN A 5 16.57 2.96 -13.63
C ASN A 5 17.30 3.84 -12.61
N ILE A 6 16.76 3.89 -11.39
CA ILE A 6 17.34 4.65 -10.28
C ILE A 6 18.55 3.86 -9.79
N VAL A 7 19.73 4.47 -9.88
CA VAL A 7 20.98 3.86 -9.38
C VAL A 7 20.83 3.52 -7.90
N GLY A 8 21.14 2.28 -7.52
CA GLY A 8 20.98 1.80 -6.14
C GLY A 8 19.55 1.41 -5.76
N SER A 9 18.64 1.28 -6.73
CA SER A 9 17.32 0.69 -6.52
C SER A 9 17.25 -0.76 -6.96
N CYS A 10 16.41 -1.54 -6.28
CA CYS A 10 16.03 -2.89 -6.69
C CYS A 10 14.52 -2.88 -6.97
N VAL A 11 14.10 -3.41 -8.12
CA VAL A 11 12.69 -3.50 -8.51
C VAL A 11 12.31 -4.96 -8.63
N ILE A 12 11.35 -5.38 -7.80
CA ILE A 12 10.81 -6.73 -7.81
C ILE A 12 9.37 -6.65 -8.30
N ARG A 13 9.05 -7.39 -9.37
CA ARG A 13 7.68 -7.50 -9.87
C ARG A 13 6.95 -8.56 -9.08
N ILE A 14 5.73 -8.22 -8.66
CA ILE A 14 4.86 -9.09 -7.87
C ILE A 14 3.53 -9.21 -8.61
N GLU A 15 3.14 -10.45 -8.93
CA GLU A 15 1.89 -10.74 -9.65
C GLU A 15 0.78 -11.18 -8.70
N HIS A 16 1.15 -11.84 -7.59
CA HIS A 16 0.19 -12.37 -6.63
C HIS A 16 0.45 -11.83 -5.21
N PHE A 17 -0.64 -11.73 -4.44
CA PHE A 17 -0.57 -11.23 -3.07
C PHE A 17 0.31 -12.11 -2.16
N ASP A 18 0.24 -13.43 -2.33
CA ASP A 18 1.06 -14.35 -1.54
C ASP A 18 2.55 -14.22 -1.87
N ASP A 19 2.89 -13.89 -3.12
CA ASP A 19 4.28 -13.60 -3.51
C ASP A 19 4.79 -12.32 -2.82
N LEU A 20 3.93 -11.30 -2.67
CA LEU A 20 4.26 -10.09 -1.89
C LEU A 20 4.61 -10.47 -0.46
N LEU A 21 3.74 -11.26 0.20
CA LEU A 21 3.96 -11.69 1.58
C LEU A 21 5.24 -12.52 1.72
N SER A 22 5.48 -13.43 0.76
CA SER A 22 6.70 -14.25 0.74
C SER A 22 7.95 -13.40 0.59
N LYS A 23 7.96 -12.44 -0.34
CA LYS A 23 9.11 -11.53 -0.54
C LYS A 23 9.35 -10.61 0.66
N MET A 24 8.30 -10.09 1.27
CA MET A 24 8.41 -9.28 2.50
C MET A 24 9.05 -10.08 3.64
N ASN A 25 8.68 -11.35 3.81
CA ASN A 25 9.34 -12.23 4.78
C ASN A 25 10.80 -12.53 4.39
N GLY A 26 11.04 -12.78 3.11
CA GLY A 26 12.38 -13.07 2.58
C GLY A 26 13.38 -11.93 2.78
N LEU A 27 12.93 -10.67 2.81
CA LEU A 27 13.79 -9.54 3.19
C LEU A 27 14.44 -9.80 4.55
N MET A 28 13.64 -10.11 5.58
CA MET A 28 14.13 -10.29 6.95
C MET A 28 14.97 -11.54 7.16
N ASN A 29 14.95 -12.49 6.21
CA ASN A 29 15.70 -13.75 6.26
C ASN A 29 16.94 -13.74 5.37
N ASP A 30 17.35 -12.57 4.86
CA ASP A 30 18.44 -12.44 3.91
C ASP A 30 18.25 -13.31 2.64
N GLU A 31 17.01 -13.54 2.22
CA GLU A 31 16.70 -14.33 1.01
C GLU A 31 16.67 -13.47 -0.26
N VAL A 32 16.66 -12.14 -0.12
CA VAL A 32 16.68 -11.18 -1.22
C VAL A 32 18.09 -10.61 -1.37
N LYS A 33 18.95 -11.36 -2.08
CA LYS A 33 20.39 -11.06 -2.24
C LYS A 33 20.66 -9.63 -2.69
N GLU A 34 19.81 -9.10 -3.56
CA GLU A 34 19.91 -7.75 -4.12
C GLU A 34 19.76 -6.66 -3.05
N VAL A 35 19.10 -6.95 -1.94
CA VAL A 35 18.92 -6.04 -0.81
C VAL A 35 19.98 -6.27 0.26
N ASN A 36 20.40 -7.52 0.50
CA ASN A 36 21.35 -7.85 1.58
C ASN A 36 22.73 -7.21 1.42
N GLU A 37 23.17 -7.00 0.18
CA GLU A 37 24.46 -6.37 -0.10
C GLU A 37 24.41 -4.84 0.06
N LEU A 38 23.23 -4.27 0.35
CA LEU A 38 22.95 -2.85 0.44
C LEU A 38 22.25 -2.49 1.75
N HIS A 39 22.26 -1.20 2.09
CA HIS A 39 21.45 -0.69 3.20
C HIS A 39 20.08 -0.25 2.66
N LEU A 40 19.02 -0.99 3.02
CA LEU A 40 17.65 -0.65 2.64
C LEU A 40 17.21 0.65 3.34
N ASN A 41 17.24 1.78 2.62
CA ASN A 41 16.80 3.06 3.16
C ASN A 41 15.30 3.32 2.99
N THR A 42 14.72 2.85 1.88
CA THR A 42 13.31 3.08 1.55
C THR A 42 12.72 1.85 0.86
N LEU A 43 11.56 1.39 1.33
CA LEU A 43 10.73 0.38 0.69
C LEU A 43 9.52 1.06 0.07
N ILE A 44 9.28 0.80 -1.22
CA ILE A 44 8.08 1.26 -1.92
C ILE A 44 7.28 0.03 -2.35
N ILE A 45 6.04 -0.08 -1.87
CA ILE A 45 5.08 -1.07 -2.36
C ILE A 45 4.09 -0.33 -3.24
N GLU A 46 4.27 -0.48 -4.55
CA GLU A 46 3.44 0.19 -5.52
C GLU A 46 2.10 -0.55 -5.69
N ASN A 47 1.01 0.20 -5.50
CA ASN A 47 -0.34 -0.14 -5.94
C ASN A 47 -0.90 -1.47 -5.40
N ILE A 48 -1.08 -1.57 -4.08
CA ILE A 48 -1.65 -2.78 -3.45
C ILE A 48 -3.15 -2.98 -3.75
N SER A 49 -3.85 -1.97 -4.30
CA SER A 49 -5.26 -2.11 -4.67
C SER A 49 -5.48 -3.06 -5.85
N THR A 50 -4.43 -3.34 -6.64
CA THR A 50 -4.46 -4.37 -7.69
C THR A 50 -4.90 -5.74 -7.18
N PHE A 51 -4.57 -6.08 -5.94
CA PHE A 51 -4.95 -7.35 -5.32
C PHE A 51 -6.38 -7.34 -4.76
N TYR A 52 -7.07 -6.20 -4.74
CA TYR A 52 -8.42 -6.11 -4.19
C TYR A 52 -9.38 -7.09 -4.87
N TRP A 53 -9.37 -7.15 -6.20
CA TRP A 53 -10.33 -7.96 -6.95
C TRP A 53 -10.16 -9.45 -6.73
N THR A 54 -8.92 -9.92 -6.59
CA THR A 54 -8.61 -11.32 -6.29
C THR A 54 -8.94 -11.66 -4.83
N LEU A 55 -8.69 -10.74 -3.89
CA LEU A 55 -8.97 -10.95 -2.48
C LEU A 55 -10.44 -10.73 -2.10
N ARG A 56 -11.22 -9.98 -2.89
CA ARG A 56 -12.60 -9.59 -2.56
C ARG A 56 -13.52 -10.79 -2.34
N SER A 57 -13.31 -11.88 -3.06
CA SER A 57 -14.11 -13.12 -2.94
C SER A 57 -13.70 -13.99 -1.75
N LEU A 58 -12.58 -13.67 -1.08
CA LEU A 58 -12.05 -14.45 0.02
C LEU A 58 -12.61 -13.97 1.36
N SER A 59 -13.07 -14.90 2.19
CA SER A 59 -13.58 -14.63 3.54
C SER A 59 -12.56 -13.98 4.47
N HIS A 60 -11.27 -14.14 4.17
CA HIS A 60 -10.15 -13.68 5.00
C HIS A 60 -9.44 -12.44 4.42
N ARG A 61 -10.07 -11.70 3.49
CA ARG A 61 -9.51 -10.47 2.89
C ARG A 61 -8.92 -9.49 3.92
N ASN A 62 -9.69 -9.14 4.95
CA ASN A 62 -9.23 -8.19 5.97
C ASN A 62 -8.01 -8.73 6.71
N LEU A 63 -7.97 -10.04 7.00
CA LEU A 63 -6.81 -10.68 7.62
C LEU A 63 -5.58 -10.63 6.70
N SER A 64 -5.74 -10.83 5.39
CA SER A 64 -4.64 -10.74 4.42
C SER A 64 -4.00 -9.34 4.41
N TYR A 65 -4.81 -8.29 4.37
CA TYR A 65 -4.29 -6.91 4.45
C TYR A 65 -3.68 -6.60 5.82
N SER A 66 -4.28 -7.03 6.92
CA SER A 66 -3.68 -6.87 8.26
C SER A 66 -2.31 -7.56 8.37
N LYS A 67 -2.16 -8.75 7.80
CA LYS A 67 -0.86 -9.45 7.73
C LYS A 67 0.18 -8.64 6.95
N LEU A 68 -0.19 -8.08 5.80
CA LEU A 68 0.71 -7.23 5.02
C LEU A 68 1.13 -5.99 5.80
N ARG A 69 0.18 -5.31 6.47
CA ARG A 69 0.48 -4.16 7.35
C ARG A 69 1.49 -4.54 8.43
N ASP A 70 1.27 -5.67 9.10
CA ASP A 70 2.16 -6.10 10.17
C ASP A 70 3.56 -6.43 9.65
N LEU A 71 3.68 -7.03 8.45
CA LEU A 71 4.98 -7.24 7.80
C LEU A 71 5.66 -5.94 7.39
N VAL A 72 4.91 -4.97 6.85
CA VAL A 72 5.42 -3.64 6.51
C VAL A 72 6.02 -2.96 7.74
N ASP A 73 5.30 -3.02 8.86
CA ASP A 73 5.74 -2.45 10.14
C ASP A 73 7.00 -3.16 10.67
N THR A 74 7.04 -4.50 10.63
CA THR A 74 8.24 -5.26 11.03
C THR A 74 9.45 -4.92 10.15
N VAL A 75 9.29 -4.81 8.83
CA VAL A 75 10.38 -4.44 7.91
C VAL A 75 10.86 -3.01 8.18
N LYS A 76 9.94 -2.07 8.43
CA LYS A 76 10.26 -0.69 8.83
C LYS A 76 11.13 -0.67 10.09
N GLU A 77 10.75 -1.43 11.12
CA GLU A 77 11.49 -1.50 12.39
C GLU A 77 12.86 -2.19 12.23
N TRP A 78 12.91 -3.29 11.49
CA TRP A 78 14.12 -4.09 11.29
C TRP A 78 15.21 -3.31 10.55
N TYR A 79 14.84 -2.70 9.43
CA TYR A 79 15.79 -1.95 8.59
C TYR A 79 15.91 -0.48 8.98
N LYS A 80 15.01 0.05 9.82
CA LYS A 80 14.88 1.48 10.12
C LYS A 80 14.72 2.32 8.86
N CYS A 81 13.94 1.80 7.91
CA CYS A 81 13.74 2.39 6.60
C CYS A 81 12.43 3.20 6.53
N ASN A 82 12.29 4.03 5.51
CA ASN A 82 11.00 4.62 5.16
C ASN A 82 10.15 3.58 4.42
N VAL A 83 8.85 3.55 4.67
CA VAL A 83 7.93 2.73 3.86
C VAL A 83 6.87 3.61 3.21
N ILE A 84 6.73 3.48 1.90
CA ILE A 84 5.70 4.14 1.10
C ILE A 84 4.86 3.04 0.47
N VAL A 85 3.55 3.09 0.70
CA VAL A 85 2.60 2.20 0.04
C VAL A 85 1.61 3.04 -0.76
N THR A 86 1.39 2.69 -2.02
CA THR A 86 0.44 3.38 -2.88
C THR A 86 -0.77 2.50 -3.18
N THR A 87 -1.91 3.15 -3.42
CA THR A 87 -3.19 2.52 -3.79
C THR A 87 -3.92 3.44 -4.75
N TRP A 88 -4.68 2.88 -5.70
CA TRP A 88 -5.68 3.67 -6.39
C TRP A 88 -6.90 3.90 -5.50
N ASP A 89 -7.60 5.00 -5.78
CA ASP A 89 -8.87 5.27 -5.14
C ASP A 89 -9.97 4.32 -5.65
N SER A 90 -11.07 4.25 -4.92
CA SER A 90 -12.20 3.39 -5.27
C SER A 90 -12.88 3.82 -6.58
N GLU A 91 -12.67 5.04 -7.07
CA GLU A 91 -13.26 5.53 -8.32
C GLU A 91 -12.54 4.93 -9.53
N PHE A 92 -11.21 4.98 -9.53
CA PHE A 92 -10.39 4.31 -10.53
C PHE A 92 -10.69 2.80 -10.55
N GLU A 93 -10.75 2.17 -9.38
CA GLU A 93 -10.99 0.73 -9.26
C GLU A 93 -12.39 0.32 -9.77
N LYS A 94 -13.44 1.16 -9.58
CA LYS A 94 -14.80 0.88 -10.09
C LYS A 94 -14.89 0.87 -11.61
N GLY A 95 -13.93 1.46 -12.32
CA GLY A 95 -13.97 1.66 -13.76
C GLY A 95 -15.21 2.44 -14.19
N TYR A 96 -15.95 1.94 -15.19
CA TYR A 96 -17.11 2.62 -15.77
C TYR A 96 -18.38 2.63 -14.90
N ASN A 97 -18.36 2.10 -13.67
CA ASN A 97 -19.51 2.14 -12.78
C ASN A 97 -19.72 3.55 -12.20
N LEU A 98 -20.64 4.30 -12.84
CA LEU A 98 -21.06 5.70 -12.65
C LEU A 98 -21.63 6.08 -11.25
N LYS A 99 -21.04 5.64 -10.14
CA LYS A 99 -21.28 6.36 -8.88
C LYS A 99 -20.42 7.61 -8.89
N ARG A 100 -20.99 8.77 -8.57
CA ARG A 100 -20.22 10.02 -8.46
C ARG A 100 -19.15 9.85 -7.39
N ALA A 101 -17.97 10.38 -7.67
CA ALA A 101 -16.91 10.52 -6.68
C ALA A 101 -17.45 11.22 -5.43
N ASN A 102 -17.03 10.74 -4.26
CA ASN A 102 -17.38 11.41 -3.02
C ASN A 102 -16.53 12.67 -2.90
N GLU A 103 -17.14 13.83 -3.20
CA GLU A 103 -16.47 15.12 -3.18
C GLU A 103 -16.06 15.58 -1.77
N ASN A 104 -16.63 14.99 -0.71
CA ASN A 104 -16.36 15.35 0.68
C ASN A 104 -16.28 14.10 1.57
N PRO A 105 -15.25 13.25 1.38
CA PRO A 105 -15.13 12.00 2.10
C PRO A 105 -14.98 12.25 3.61
N GLN A 106 -15.69 11.50 4.43
CA GLN A 106 -15.64 11.59 5.89
C GLN A 106 -14.85 10.44 6.50
N LYS A 107 -14.95 9.25 5.89
CA LYS A 107 -14.32 8.02 6.41
C LYS A 107 -13.31 7.46 5.42
N LEU A 108 -12.33 6.72 5.93
CA LEU A 108 -11.26 6.14 5.11
C LEU A 108 -11.81 5.26 3.97
N GLY A 109 -12.77 4.39 4.27
CA GLY A 109 -13.38 3.47 3.29
C GLY A 109 -14.24 4.14 2.22
N GLU A 110 -14.39 5.46 2.22
CA GLU A 110 -15.09 6.20 1.16
C GLU A 110 -14.19 6.53 -0.02
N LEU A 111 -12.85 6.50 0.16
CA LEU A 111 -11.87 6.74 -0.90
C LEU A 111 -11.14 5.48 -1.37
N THR A 112 -11.16 4.39 -0.60
CA THR A 112 -10.40 3.17 -0.93
C THR A 112 -11.24 1.92 -0.67
N PHE A 113 -10.96 0.87 -1.44
CA PHE A 113 -11.51 -0.47 -1.20
C PHE A 113 -10.68 -1.29 -0.22
N ILE A 114 -9.50 -0.82 0.13
CA ILE A 114 -8.64 -1.48 1.11
C ILE A 114 -9.26 -1.32 2.51
N PRO A 115 -9.31 -2.39 3.33
CA PRO A 115 -9.84 -2.33 4.69
C PRO A 115 -9.10 -1.29 5.55
N ALA A 116 -9.83 -0.57 6.41
CA ALA A 116 -9.27 0.48 7.26
C ALA A 116 -8.19 -0.05 8.22
N GLU A 117 -8.29 -1.32 8.62
CA GLU A 117 -7.34 -2.03 9.46
C GLU A 117 -5.93 -2.03 8.88
N PHE A 118 -5.79 -2.04 7.55
CA PHE A 118 -4.49 -1.94 6.88
C PHE A 118 -3.73 -0.66 7.26
N TYR A 119 -4.44 0.45 7.42
CA TYR A 119 -3.84 1.78 7.57
C TYR A 119 -3.49 2.13 9.02
N GLN A 120 -3.87 1.31 10.01
CA GLN A 120 -3.79 1.65 11.43
C GLN A 120 -2.37 1.96 11.95
N LYS A 121 -1.32 1.44 11.31
CA LYS A 121 0.08 1.65 11.71
C LYS A 121 0.83 2.69 10.87
N PHE A 122 0.15 3.33 9.92
CA PHE A 122 0.78 4.32 9.06
C PHE A 122 0.84 5.67 9.77
N ASP A 123 2.02 6.30 9.77
CA ASP A 123 2.21 7.62 10.38
C ASP A 123 1.41 8.70 9.63
N HIS A 124 1.30 8.55 8.31
CA HIS A 124 0.62 9.48 7.41
C HIS A 124 -0.18 8.72 6.35
N ILE A 125 -1.41 9.17 6.12
CA ILE A 125 -2.28 8.68 5.05
C ILE A 125 -2.77 9.90 4.28
N VAL A 126 -2.52 9.89 2.96
CA VAL A 126 -2.86 10.99 2.06
C VAL A 126 -3.61 10.45 0.85
N ALA A 127 -4.57 11.22 0.36
CA ALA A 127 -5.22 10.98 -0.92
C ALA A 127 -4.89 12.16 -1.84
N VAL A 128 -4.48 11.87 -3.07
CA VAL A 128 -4.10 12.88 -4.07
C VAL A 128 -4.96 12.66 -5.30
N GLY A 129 -5.71 13.68 -5.71
CA GLY A 129 -6.61 13.65 -6.86
C GLY A 129 -7.00 15.06 -7.28
N GLN A 130 -8.26 15.26 -7.69
CA GLN A 130 -8.79 16.61 -7.97
C GLN A 130 -8.68 17.53 -6.74
N LYS A 131 -8.85 16.95 -5.57
CA LYS A 131 -8.55 17.54 -4.27
C LYS A 131 -7.58 16.63 -3.53
N SER A 132 -6.74 17.21 -2.70
CA SER A 132 -5.82 16.46 -1.84
C SER A 132 -6.37 16.42 -0.42
N TYR A 133 -6.27 15.26 0.22
CA TYR A 133 -6.72 15.08 1.60
C TYR A 133 -5.65 14.42 2.45
N ARG A 134 -5.67 14.70 3.75
CA ARG A 134 -4.90 13.99 4.76
C ARG A 134 -5.86 13.36 5.78
N TYR A 135 -5.65 12.10 6.11
CA TYR A 135 -6.45 11.41 7.12
C TYR A 135 -5.83 11.65 8.50
N ILE A 136 -6.57 12.29 9.40
CA ILE A 136 -6.13 12.66 10.75
C ILE A 136 -7.29 12.37 11.70
N GLN A 137 -7.01 11.74 12.85
CA GLN A 137 -8.02 11.49 13.90
C GLN A 137 -9.33 10.87 13.37
N GLU A 138 -9.21 9.86 12.52
CA GLU A 138 -10.33 9.12 11.92
C GLU A 138 -11.19 9.89 10.91
N ALA A 139 -10.73 11.04 10.42
CA ALA A 139 -11.42 11.84 9.41
C ALA A 139 -10.49 12.34 8.30
N TRP A 140 -11.06 12.60 7.11
CA TRP A 140 -10.33 13.27 6.04
C TRP A 140 -10.41 14.79 6.21
N HIS A 141 -9.27 15.44 6.01
CA HIS A 141 -9.13 16.90 5.97
C HIS A 141 -8.58 17.31 4.62
N GLU A 142 -9.27 18.21 3.92
CA GLU A 142 -8.81 18.78 2.66
C GLU A 142 -7.54 19.61 2.91
N CYS A 143 -6.50 19.37 2.11
CA CYS A 143 -5.27 20.13 2.12
C CYS A 143 -5.48 21.42 1.30
N THR A 144 -5.17 22.58 1.89
CA THR A 144 -5.17 23.89 1.22
C THR A 144 -3.95 24.10 0.34
#